data_AF-A0A354P2T2-F1
#
_entry.id   AF-A0A354P2T2-F1
#
_cell.length_a   1.000
_cell.length_b   1.000
_cell.length_c   1.000
_cell.angle_alpha   90.00
_cell.angle_beta   90.00
_cell.angle_gamma   90.00
#
_symmetry.space_group_name_H-M   'P 1'
#
loop_
_entity.id
_entity.type
_entity.pdbx_description
1 polymer ?
#
loop_
_entity_poly.entity_id
_entity_poly.type
_entity_poly.pdbx_seq_one_letter_code
_entity_poly.pdbx_strand_id
1 'polypeptide(L)' 'EANQELEIELPEGEFETIAGFVLETLGHIPVVNEEFEHENLKFEIIDMQGLRIEEIKITKSETREGGESGEFDTGQAR' A
#
# COMPACT_ATOMS: atom_id res chain seq x y z
N GLU A 1 3.85 4.88 -25.91
CA GLU A 1 2.51 5.28 -25.45
C GLU A 1 1.86 4.05 -24.81
N ALA A 2 1.78 4.00 -23.47
CA ALA A 2 1.24 2.84 -22.73
C ALA A 2 0.77 3.18 -21.28
N ASN A 3 0.42 4.44 -21.00
CA ASN A 3 -0.11 4.87 -19.68
C ASN A 3 -1.50 5.50 -19.84
N GLN A 4 -2.46 4.75 -20.38
CA GLN A 4 -3.86 5.15 -20.48
C GLN A 4 -4.71 3.95 -20.08
N GLU A 5 -4.97 3.72 -18.77
CA GLU A 5 -6.23 3.11 -18.26
C GLU A 5 -6.27 2.74 -16.77
N LEU A 6 -5.49 3.36 -15.89
CA LEU A 6 -5.66 3.12 -14.45
C LEU A 6 -5.70 4.45 -13.71
N GLU A 7 -6.90 5.00 -13.56
CA GLU A 7 -7.26 6.10 -12.66
C GLU A 7 -7.11 5.67 -11.18
N ILE A 8 -5.94 5.17 -10.81
CA ILE A 8 -5.60 4.85 -9.43
C ILE A 8 -4.86 6.06 -8.88
N GLU A 9 -5.53 6.84 -8.04
CA GLU A 9 -4.90 7.88 -7.24
C GLU A 9 -3.86 7.20 -6.33
N LEU A 10 -2.59 7.31 -6.71
CA LEU A 10 -1.48 6.82 -5.92
C LEU A 10 -1.42 7.59 -4.59
N PRO A 11 -0.98 6.95 -3.48
CA PRO A 11 -0.69 7.70 -2.26
C PRO A 11 0.32 8.81 -2.59
N GLU A 12 0.03 10.03 -2.12
CA GLU A 12 0.80 11.23 -2.47
C GLU A 12 2.27 11.08 -2.00
N GLY A 13 3.20 11.00 -2.96
CA GLY A 13 4.63 10.82 -2.72
C GLY A 13 5.48 11.23 -3.94
N GLU A 14 6.82 11.26 -3.81
CA GLU A 14 7.76 11.65 -4.87
C GLU A 14 7.92 10.59 -5.98
N PHE A 15 6.90 9.77 -6.25
CA PHE A 15 6.96 8.63 -7.15
C PHE A 15 6.11 8.86 -8.40
N GLU A 16 6.70 8.61 -9.57
CA GLU A 16 6.00 8.76 -10.85
C GLU A 16 5.13 7.53 -11.21
N THR A 17 5.34 6.37 -10.57
CA THR A 17 4.61 5.11 -10.86
C THR A 17 4.48 4.21 -9.62
N ILE A 18 3.45 3.35 -9.60
CA ILE A 18 3.25 2.33 -8.54
C ILE A 18 4.46 1.41 -8.41
N ALA A 19 5.02 0.96 -9.54
CA ALA A 19 6.17 0.08 -9.55
C ALA A 19 7.40 0.71 -8.88
N GLY A 20 7.63 2.01 -9.09
CA GLY A 20 8.68 2.75 -8.41
C GLY A 20 8.49 2.79 -6.90
N PHE A 21 7.27 3.10 -6.44
CA PHE A 21 6.90 3.07 -5.03
C PHE A 21 7.16 1.69 -4.39
N VAL A 22 6.76 0.59 -5.06
CA VAL A 22 6.99 -0.77 -4.55
C VAL A 22 8.48 -1.08 -4.43
N LEU A 23 9.27 -0.77 -5.47
CA LEU A 23 10.71 -1.04 -5.47
C LEU A 23 11.43 -0.27 -4.36
N GLU A 24 11.08 1.00 -4.14
CA GLU A 24 11.67 1.80 -3.06
C GLU A 24 11.24 1.28 -1.69
N THR A 25 9.95 0.93 -1.53
CA THR A 25 9.41 0.41 -0.26
C THR A 25 10.08 -0.91 0.13
N LEU A 26 10.30 -1.81 -0.84
CA LEU A 26 10.92 -3.10 -0.59
C LEU A 26 12.44 -3.01 -0.47
N GLY A 27 13.09 -2.11 -1.22
CA GLY A 27 14.56 -1.95 -1.23
C GLY A 27 15.29 -3.06 -2.01
N HIS A 28 14.57 -3.95 -2.68
CA HIS A 28 15.08 -5.02 -3.54
C HIS A 28 14.14 -5.27 -4.73
N ILE A 29 14.60 -6.09 -5.69
CA ILE A 29 13.76 -6.55 -6.79
C ILE A 29 12.81 -7.64 -6.26
N PRO A 30 11.48 -7.42 -6.27
CA PRO A 30 10.55 -8.38 -5.69
C PRO A 30 10.39 -9.64 -6.53
N VAL A 31 9.74 -10.64 -5.94
CA VAL A 31 9.30 -11.85 -6.63
C VAL A 31 7.77 -11.91 -6.76
N VAL A 32 7.28 -12.73 -7.70
CA VAL A 32 5.83 -12.96 -7.86
C VAL A 32 5.24 -13.61 -6.59
N ASN A 33 4.06 -13.15 -6.19
CA ASN A 33 3.37 -13.40 -4.93
C ASN A 33 4.05 -12.80 -3.68
N GLU A 34 5.03 -11.91 -3.84
CA GLU A 34 5.51 -11.12 -2.72
C GLU A 34 4.45 -10.08 -2.34
N GLU A 35 4.22 -9.95 -1.03
CA GLU A 35 3.17 -9.11 -0.48
C GLU A 35 3.74 -8.16 0.58
N PHE A 36 3.24 -6.93 0.60
CA PHE A 36 3.53 -5.99 1.67
C PHE A 36 2.33 -5.07 1.93
N GLU A 37 2.31 -4.43 3.09
CA GLU A 37 1.24 -3.52 3.50
C GLU A 37 1.81 -2.11 3.68
N HIS A 38 1.04 -1.12 3.25
CA HIS A 38 1.30 0.30 3.48
C HIS A 38 0.00 1.00 3.84
N GLU A 39 -0.05 1.59 5.03
CA GLU A 39 -1.26 2.21 5.60
C GLU A 39 -2.47 1.26 5.66
N ASN A 40 -3.50 1.51 4.83
CA ASN A 40 -4.70 0.69 4.69
C ASN A 40 -4.73 -0.09 3.36
N LEU A 41 -3.60 -0.19 2.68
CA LEU A 41 -3.46 -0.87 1.41
C LEU A 41 -2.52 -2.07 1.55
N LYS A 42 -2.94 -3.20 0.99
CA LYS A 42 -2.10 -4.38 0.79
C LYS A 42 -1.74 -4.47 -0.69
N PHE A 43 -0.46 -4.66 -0.96
CA PHE A 43 0.12 -4.81 -2.29
C PHE A 43 0.59 -6.25 -2.47
N GLU A 44 0.26 -6.85 -3.61
CA GLU A 44 0.65 -8.21 -4.00
C GLU A 44 1.22 -8.14 -5.42
N ILE A 45 2.46 -8.64 -5.62
CA ILE A 45 3.09 -8.71 -6.93
C ILE A 45 2.48 -9.88 -7.70
N ILE A 46 1.79 -9.61 -8.80
CA ILE A 46 1.13 -10.65 -9.59
C ILE A 46 1.99 -11.11 -10.76
N ASP A 47 2.71 -10.19 -11.40
CA ASP A 47 3.58 -10.54 -12.52
C ASP A 47 4.85 -9.68 -12.62
N MET A 48 5.92 -10.32 -13.08
CA MET A 48 7.25 -9.74 -13.27
C MET A 48 7.77 -10.07 -14.66
N GLN A 49 8.15 -9.05 -15.43
CA GLN A 49 8.88 -9.20 -16.69
C GLN A 49 10.35 -8.79 -16.50
N GLY A 50 11.17 -9.77 -16.13
CA GLY A 50 12.58 -9.55 -15.82
C GLY A 50 12.74 -8.72 -14.54
N LEU A 51 13.15 -7.45 -14.69
CA LEU A 51 13.30 -6.50 -13.57
C LEU A 51 12.15 -5.50 -13.46
N ARG A 52 11.14 -5.62 -14.32
CA ARG A 52 9.97 -4.74 -14.33
C ARG A 52 8.78 -5.46 -13.72
N ILE A 53 8.07 -4.76 -12.85
CA ILE A 53 6.77 -5.20 -12.34
C ILE A 53 5.73 -4.90 -13.42
N GLU A 54 5.03 -5.93 -13.90
CA GLU A 54 3.98 -5.77 -14.93
C GLU A 54 2.60 -5.64 -14.30
N GLU A 55 2.32 -6.39 -13.23
CA GLU A 55 1.02 -6.38 -12.57
C GLU A 55 1.14 -6.41 -11.05
N ILE A 56 0.39 -5.51 -10.40
CA ILE A 56 0.29 -5.38 -8.94
C ILE A 56 -1.19 -5.41 -8.60
N LYS A 57 -1.55 -6.22 -7.62
CA LYS A 57 -2.88 -6.21 -7.03
C LYS A 57 -2.84 -5.40 -5.74
N ILE A 58 -3.72 -4.41 -5.66
CA ILE A 58 -3.87 -3.55 -4.48
C ILE A 58 -5.22 -3.84 -3.87
N THR A 59 -5.24 -4.19 -2.58
CA THR A 59 -6.46 -4.42 -1.82
C THR A 59 -6.52 -3.42 -0.68
N LYS A 60 -7.62 -2.66 -0.58
CA LYS A 60 -7.87 -1.82 0.59
C LYS A 60 -8.29 -2.72 1.74
N SER A 61 -7.43 -2.87 2.74
CA SER A 61 -7.81 -3.49 4.00
C SER A 61 -8.70 -2.50 4.73
N GLU A 62 -9.90 -2.93 5.13
CA GLU A 62 -10.72 -2.18 6.08
C GLU A 62 -10.04 -2.19 7.46
N THR A 63 -8.90 -1.51 7.57
CA THR A 63 -8.39 -1.08 8.85
C THR A 63 -9.44 -0.10 9.36
N ARG A 64 -10.33 -0.60 10.22
CA ARG A 64 -11.13 0.23 11.11
C ARG A 64 -10.20 1.31 11.61
N GLU A 65 -10.53 2.56 11.29
CA GLU A 65 -9.82 3.73 11.78
C GLU A 65 -9.76 3.62 13.30
N GLY A 66 -8.64 3.10 13.80
CA GLY A 66 -8.32 3.00 15.22
C GLY A 66 -7.92 4.38 15.70
N GLY A 67 -8.91 5.27 15.75
CA GLY A 67 -8.88 6.58 16.36
C GLY A 67 -9.94 6.70 17.45
N GLU A 68 -10.28 5.60 18.13
CA GLU A 68 -10.87 5.69 19.46
C GLU A 68 -9.78 6.17 20.43
N SER A 69 -9.65 7.49 20.55
CA SER A 69 -9.16 8.09 21.77
C SER A 69 -10.13 7.71 22.88
N GLY A 70 -9.91 6.52 23.47
CA GLY A 70 -10.53 6.11 24.70
C GLY A 70 -10.14 7.10 25.78
N GLU A 71 -11.00 8.10 25.97
CA GLU A 71 -11.04 8.92 27.15
C GLU A 71 -11.40 7.95 28.29
N PHE A 72 -10.38 7.38 28.92
CA PHE A 72 -10.50 6.77 30.23
C PHE A 72 -10.79 7.92 31.19
N ASP A 73 -12.06 8.30 31.29
CA ASP A 73 -12.55 9.06 32.43
C ASP A 73 -12.41 8.12 33.64
N THR A 74 -11.24 8.23 34.26
CA THR A 74 -10.90 7.63 35.54
C THR A 74 -12.06 7.87 36.48
N GLY A 75 -12.69 6.79 36.93
CA GLY A 75 -13.74 6.84 37.94
C GLY A 75 -13.32 7.74 39.09
N GLN A 76 -13.85 8.95 39.11
CA GLN A 76 -13.76 9.82 40.27
C GLN A 76 -14.78 9.32 41.29
N ALA A 77 -14.21 8.77 42.35
CA ALA A 77 -14.83 8.54 43.63
C ALA A 77 -15.85 9.62 44.01
N ARG A 78 -17.05 9.21 44.42
CA ARG A 78 -17.68 9.55 45.71
C ARG A 78 -18.68 8.48 46.11
#